data_AF-A0A6A5A1Y8-F1
#
_entry.id   AF-A0A6A5A1Y8-F1
#
_cell.length_a   1.000
_cell.length_b   1.000
_cell.length_c   1.000
_cell.angle_alpha   90.00
_cell.angle_beta   90.00
_cell.angle_gamma   90.00
#
_symmetry.space_group_name_H-M   'P 1'
#
loop_
_entity.id
_entity.type
_entity.pdbx_description
1 polymer ?
#
loop_
_entity_poly.entity_id
_entity_poly.type
_entity_poly.pdbx_seq_one_letter_code
_entity_poly.pdbx_strand_id
1 'polypeptide(L)'
;MGVFLHGYGRCAQIISDPRLCFHQREQSVTADNPLAAEDKPKFPQPEVQQMNRLLIWLLSIEDAQRQKQQEKKEKSISDMQKINTLDQSQKLAAQRRQEAITWQFLHLDLMRHTVSLGNANVWHAIREEGTTKMIKEWSTAERQSICYVLSTRGAPLVVDSASQWSWYLLVSKAHVYKSAMRAQRYVYDRVLAKCKELIVKESSALSRPNEIQFVDPYQAAALHGAKAKQMAFLLLRRTQMYRTVSYLLQHERDELDNYLRSGDPGLTDHMPVWWCPWIHDVALLEGMLIHGVGSYLELHRHDALDVDAVAAFVRRVFVQGDGPQHPPVIDPVKFHSAAEQAAWVRDTSVQFPPVDM
;
A
#
# COMPACT_ATOMS: atom_id res chain seq x y z
N MET A 1 49.20 -6.58 -2.95
CA MET A 1 50.41 -6.19 -2.18
C MET A 1 50.29 -4.78 -1.58
N GLY A 2 50.02 -3.73 -2.37
CA GLY A 2 49.85 -2.36 -1.83
C GLY A 2 48.70 -2.22 -0.83
N VAL A 3 47.50 -2.72 -1.16
CA VAL A 3 46.36 -2.74 -0.23
C VAL A 3 46.63 -3.61 1.01
N PHE A 4 47.41 -4.68 0.86
CA PHE A 4 47.81 -5.56 1.96
C PHE A 4 48.78 -4.89 2.93
N LEU A 5 49.67 -4.03 2.44
CA LEU A 5 50.67 -3.32 3.26
C LEU A 5 50.14 -2.00 3.87
N HIS A 6 49.20 -1.32 3.20
CA HIS A 6 48.78 0.06 3.56
C HIS A 6 47.29 0.22 3.89
N GLY A 7 46.48 -0.83 3.70
CA GLY A 7 45.03 -0.78 3.89
C GLY A 7 44.28 -0.16 2.70
N TYR A 8 42.95 -0.33 2.72
CA TYR A 8 42.07 0.14 1.65
C TYR A 8 41.95 1.67 1.66
N GLY A 9 41.95 2.30 0.48
CA GLY A 9 41.75 3.76 0.33
C GLY A 9 42.99 4.63 0.56
N ARG A 10 44.18 4.05 0.76
CA ARG A 10 45.45 4.78 0.97
C ARG A 10 46.29 4.89 -0.31
N CYS A 11 45.69 5.37 -1.40
CA CYS A 11 46.32 5.39 -2.73
C CYS A 11 47.66 6.13 -2.78
N ALA A 12 47.78 7.30 -2.13
CA ALA A 12 49.02 8.08 -2.13
C ALA A 12 50.20 7.31 -1.49
N GLN A 13 49.95 6.60 -0.38
CA GLN A 13 50.97 5.81 0.33
C GLN A 13 51.36 4.56 -0.45
N ILE A 14 50.41 3.97 -1.19
CA ILE A 14 50.66 2.82 -2.08
C ILE A 14 51.51 3.24 -3.28
N ILE A 15 51.27 4.42 -3.87
CA ILE A 15 52.02 4.90 -5.05
C ILE A 15 53.46 5.27 -4.67
N SER A 16 53.67 5.84 -3.48
CA SER A 16 54.99 6.25 -3.00
C SER A 16 55.82 5.13 -2.35
N ASP A 17 55.30 3.91 -2.22
CA ASP A 17 56.03 2.81 -1.57
C ASP A 17 57.13 2.26 -2.52
N PRO A 18 58.42 2.40 -2.16
CA PRO A 18 59.53 1.97 -3.01
C PRO A 18 59.62 0.44 -3.21
N ARG A 19 58.88 -0.34 -2.42
CA ARG A 19 58.77 -1.81 -2.57
C ARG A 19 57.76 -2.22 -3.64
N LEU A 20 56.94 -1.28 -4.12
CA LEU A 20 55.95 -1.52 -5.16
C LEU A 20 56.46 -0.93 -6.48
N CYS A 21 56.34 -1.67 -7.58
CA CYS A 21 56.97 -1.36 -8.87
C CYS A 21 56.43 -0.09 -9.59
N PHE A 22 55.68 0.77 -8.90
CA PHE A 22 55.15 2.02 -9.45
C PHE A 22 56.23 3.10 -9.52
N HIS A 23 57.11 3.18 -8.52
CA HIS A 23 58.19 4.17 -8.48
C HIS A 23 59.28 3.92 -9.56
N GLN A 24 59.55 2.65 -9.88
CA GLN A 24 60.52 2.27 -10.93
C GLN A 24 60.01 2.57 -12.34
N ARG A 25 58.70 2.51 -12.58
CA ARG A 25 58.09 2.86 -13.88
C ARG A 25 58.01 4.36 -14.13
N GLU A 26 57.88 5.16 -13.07
CA GLU A 26 57.88 6.62 -13.19
C GLU A 26 59.26 7.14 -13.58
N GLN A 27 60.34 6.56 -13.03
CA GLN A 27 61.72 6.91 -13.37
C GLN A 27 62.13 6.50 -14.80
N SER A 28 61.56 5.42 -15.36
CA SER A 28 61.83 5.02 -16.74
C SER A 28 61.17 5.93 -17.79
N VAL A 29 60.03 6.55 -17.46
CA VAL A 29 59.30 7.43 -18.40
C VAL A 29 59.93 8.83 -18.48
N THR A 30 60.62 9.28 -17.43
CA THR A 30 61.38 10.55 -17.44
C THR A 30 62.75 10.45 -18.11
N ALA A 31 63.25 9.23 -18.33
CA ALA A 31 64.57 8.99 -18.95
C ALA A 31 64.52 8.97 -20.50
N ASP A 32 63.36 8.77 -21.11
CA ASP A 32 63.21 8.48 -22.55
C ASP A 32 62.83 9.70 -23.43
N ASN A 33 63.22 10.92 -23.06
CA ASN A 33 63.06 12.06 -23.97
C ASN A 33 64.17 13.12 -23.80
N PRO A 34 65.16 13.13 -24.70
CA PRO A 34 65.55 14.41 -25.29
C PRO A 34 66.07 14.31 -26.74
N LEU A 35 65.23 14.69 -27.72
CA LEU A 35 65.67 15.27 -28.98
C LEU A 35 65.08 16.68 -29.09
N ALA A 36 65.77 17.67 -28.52
CA ALA A 36 65.76 19.04 -29.00
C ALA A 36 66.87 19.87 -28.32
N ALA A 37 67.48 20.71 -29.16
CA ALA A 37 68.30 21.88 -28.84
C ALA A 37 69.81 21.64 -28.69
N GLU A 38 70.42 21.57 -29.87
CA GLU A 38 71.76 22.03 -30.19
C GLU A 38 72.15 23.35 -29.49
N ASP A 39 73.46 23.45 -29.27
CA ASP A 39 74.21 24.52 -28.62
C ASP A 39 73.82 25.93 -29.06
N LYS A 40 73.24 26.67 -28.10
CA LYS A 40 73.43 28.12 -27.97
C LYS A 40 73.76 28.44 -26.50
N PRO A 41 74.65 29.42 -26.25
CA PRO A 41 75.48 29.46 -25.06
C PRO A 41 74.65 29.65 -23.78
N LYS A 42 74.78 28.68 -22.86
CA LYS A 42 74.34 28.80 -21.47
C LYS A 42 75.08 29.96 -20.82
N PHE A 43 74.38 31.07 -20.64
CA PHE A 43 74.74 32.04 -19.62
C PHE A 43 74.32 31.44 -18.27
N PRO A 44 75.26 31.11 -17.35
CA PRO A 44 74.90 30.56 -16.06
C PRO A 44 74.50 31.73 -15.16
N GLN A 45 73.22 32.09 -15.17
CA GLN A 45 72.63 32.84 -14.06
C GLN A 45 71.92 31.83 -13.14
N PRO A 46 72.66 31.19 -12.21
CA PRO A 46 72.07 30.24 -11.26
C PRO A 46 70.95 30.89 -10.45
N GLU A 47 71.00 32.21 -10.24
CA GLU A 47 69.97 32.97 -9.54
C GLU A 47 68.63 32.97 -10.29
N VAL A 48 68.62 33.12 -11.61
CA VAL A 48 67.37 33.11 -12.41
C VAL A 48 66.75 31.71 -12.47
N GLN A 49 67.57 30.66 -12.53
CA GLN A 49 67.07 29.28 -12.49
C GLN A 49 66.56 28.90 -11.10
N GLN A 50 67.23 29.35 -10.03
CA GLN A 50 66.74 29.19 -8.66
C GLN A 50 65.44 29.96 -8.44
N MET A 51 65.35 31.20 -8.95
CA MET A 51 64.15 32.03 -8.88
C MET A 51 62.98 31.40 -9.64
N ASN A 52 63.20 30.86 -10.85
CA ASN A 52 62.16 30.15 -11.59
C ASN A 52 61.69 28.87 -10.88
N ARG A 53 62.61 28.11 -10.26
CA ARG A 53 62.27 26.93 -9.44
C ARG A 53 61.46 27.31 -8.20
N LEU A 54 61.83 28.40 -7.53
CA LEU A 54 61.08 28.95 -6.39
C LEU A 54 59.69 29.42 -6.82
N LEU A 55 59.56 30.09 -7.95
CA LEU A 55 58.27 30.51 -8.51
C LEU A 55 57.37 29.33 -8.83
N ILE A 56 57.89 28.29 -9.49
CA ILE A 56 57.14 27.05 -9.77
C ILE A 56 56.71 26.37 -8.47
N TRP A 57 57.59 26.31 -7.47
CA TRP A 57 57.28 25.73 -6.17
C TRP A 57 56.21 26.54 -5.40
N LEU A 58 56.30 27.86 -5.42
CA LEU A 58 55.32 28.75 -4.79
C LEU A 58 53.94 28.63 -5.47
N LEU A 59 53.90 28.62 -6.81
CA LEU A 59 52.68 28.39 -7.58
C LEU A 59 52.08 27.01 -7.29
N SER A 60 52.92 25.97 -7.19
CA SER A 60 52.49 24.61 -6.84
C SER A 60 51.88 24.53 -5.43
N ILE A 61 52.42 25.27 -4.46
CA ILE A 61 51.85 25.37 -3.11
C ILE A 61 50.51 26.12 -3.14
N GLU A 62 50.41 27.21 -3.88
CA GLU A 62 49.14 27.95 -4.03
C GLU A 62 48.07 27.07 -4.68
N ASP A 63 48.42 26.30 -5.71
CA ASP A 63 47.51 25.36 -6.37
C ASP A 63 47.07 24.23 -5.43
N ALA A 64 48.00 23.66 -4.65
CA ALA A 64 47.68 22.66 -3.63
C ALA A 64 46.77 23.22 -2.53
N GLN A 65 46.95 24.48 -2.13
CA GLN A 65 46.07 25.16 -1.18
C GLN A 65 44.68 25.42 -1.77
N ARG A 66 44.60 25.84 -3.04
CA ARG A 66 43.33 26.03 -3.76
C ARG A 66 42.57 24.71 -3.91
N GLN A 67 43.24 23.62 -4.29
CA GLN A 67 42.65 22.29 -4.37
C GLN A 67 42.10 21.86 -3.01
N LYS A 68 42.86 22.01 -1.92
CA LYS A 68 42.41 21.66 -0.56
C LYS A 68 41.22 22.51 -0.10
N GLN A 69 41.13 23.78 -0.49
CA GLN A 69 39.96 24.61 -0.21
C GLN A 69 38.74 24.19 -1.04
N GLN A 70 38.94 23.81 -2.30
CA GLN A 70 37.89 23.32 -3.18
C GLN A 70 37.31 21.99 -2.69
N GLU A 71 38.16 21.02 -2.32
CA GLU A 71 37.74 19.73 -1.73
C GLU A 71 36.95 19.93 -0.43
N LYS A 72 37.35 20.87 0.43
CA LYS A 72 36.60 21.22 1.65
C LYS A 72 35.21 21.77 1.34
N LYS A 73 35.09 22.63 0.33
CA LYS A 73 33.79 23.18 -0.12
C LYS A 73 32.92 22.07 -0.69
N GLU A 74 33.45 21.22 -1.56
CA GLU A 74 32.72 20.10 -2.16
C GLU A 74 32.27 19.08 -1.11
N LYS A 75 33.13 18.76 -0.13
CA LYS A 75 32.75 17.92 1.01
C LYS A 75 31.64 18.54 1.85
N SER A 76 31.72 19.84 2.15
CA SER A 76 30.68 20.57 2.87
C SER A 76 29.34 20.58 2.11
N ILE A 77 29.37 20.74 0.79
CA ILE A 77 28.17 20.70 -0.06
C ILE A 77 27.57 19.28 -0.05
N SER A 78 28.40 18.25 -0.20
CA SER A 78 27.97 16.85 -0.15
C SER A 78 27.36 16.48 1.21
N ASP A 79 27.98 16.91 2.31
CA ASP A 79 27.48 16.65 3.67
C ASP A 79 26.15 17.39 3.91
N MET A 80 26.02 18.64 3.44
CA MET A 80 24.75 19.38 3.48
C MET A 80 23.64 18.69 2.65
N GLN A 81 23.96 18.16 1.47
CA GLN A 81 23.02 17.39 0.65
C GLN A 81 22.58 16.09 1.36
N LYS A 82 23.51 15.38 2.00
CA LYS A 82 23.19 14.18 2.79
C LYS A 82 22.28 14.51 3.97
N ILE A 83 22.55 15.60 4.70
CA ILE A 83 21.71 16.06 5.81
C ILE A 83 20.31 16.42 5.32
N ASN A 84 20.19 17.17 4.23
CA ASN A 84 18.88 17.52 3.65
C ASN A 84 18.10 16.28 3.18
N THR A 85 18.78 15.32 2.55
CA THR A 85 18.16 14.06 2.10
C THR A 85 17.70 13.22 3.29
N LEU A 86 18.51 13.16 4.35
CA LEU A 86 18.16 12.45 5.57
C LEU A 86 16.97 13.12 6.28
N ASP A 87 16.95 14.44 6.39
CA ASP A 87 15.84 15.20 6.98
C ASP A 87 14.54 15.02 6.18
N GLN A 88 14.60 15.06 4.84
CA GLN A 88 13.46 14.75 3.98
C GLN A 88 12.96 13.31 4.18
N SER A 89 13.88 12.35 4.25
CA SER A 89 13.54 10.94 4.51
C SER A 89 12.89 10.76 5.89
N GLN A 90 13.41 11.42 6.93
CA GLN A 90 12.83 11.39 8.27
C GLN A 90 11.44 12.03 8.31
N LYS A 91 11.23 13.16 7.63
CA LYS A 91 9.92 13.81 7.50
C LYS A 91 8.90 12.92 6.80
N LEU A 92 9.28 12.28 5.70
CA LEU A 92 8.43 11.31 4.99
C LEU A 92 8.11 10.08 5.87
N ALA A 93 9.10 9.57 6.60
CA ALA A 93 8.89 8.45 7.52
C ALA A 93 7.93 8.84 8.66
N ALA A 94 8.05 10.05 9.22
CA ALA A 94 7.15 10.56 10.24
C ALA A 94 5.72 10.73 9.70
N GLN A 95 5.58 11.26 8.48
CA GLN A 95 4.28 11.38 7.81
C GLN A 95 3.62 10.01 7.62
N ARG A 96 4.35 9.02 7.11
CA ARG A 96 3.82 7.64 6.93
C ARG A 96 3.38 7.01 8.25
N ARG A 97 4.13 7.23 9.33
CA ARG A 97 3.72 6.77 10.68
C ARG A 97 2.42 7.43 11.13
N GLN A 98 2.28 8.74 10.92
CA GLN A 98 1.07 9.47 11.28
C GLN A 98 -0.14 9.02 10.45
N GLU A 99 0.06 8.77 9.15
CA GLU A 99 -0.96 8.20 8.27
C GLU A 99 -1.38 6.80 8.73
N ALA A 100 -0.43 5.93 9.06
CA ALA A 100 -0.71 4.59 9.58
C ALA A 100 -1.52 4.62 10.88
N ILE A 101 -1.14 5.48 11.83
CA ILE A 101 -1.90 5.68 13.07
C ILE A 101 -3.32 6.20 12.78
N THR A 102 -3.45 7.13 11.84
CA THR A 102 -4.76 7.66 11.42
C THR A 102 -5.65 6.56 10.85
N TRP A 103 -5.09 5.67 10.02
CA TRP A 103 -5.79 4.51 9.48
C TRP A 103 -6.24 3.53 10.58
N GLN A 104 -5.37 3.26 11.56
CA GLN A 104 -5.70 2.39 12.69
C GLN A 104 -6.86 2.96 13.51
N PHE A 105 -6.82 4.25 13.86
CA PHE A 105 -7.91 4.90 14.60
C PHE A 105 -9.20 4.96 13.80
N LEU A 106 -9.13 5.23 12.49
CA LEU A 106 -10.31 5.17 11.63
C LEU A 106 -10.92 3.77 11.65
N HIS A 107 -10.12 2.72 11.52
CA HIS A 107 -10.60 1.34 11.53
C HIS A 107 -11.25 0.96 12.87
N LEU A 108 -10.62 1.31 13.99
CA LEU A 108 -11.18 1.10 15.33
C LEU A 108 -12.54 1.79 15.49
N ASP A 109 -12.68 3.02 14.98
CA ASP A 109 -13.95 3.75 15.00
C ASP A 109 -15.05 3.07 14.19
N LEU A 110 -14.73 2.60 12.99
CA LEU A 110 -15.68 1.90 12.12
C LEU A 110 -16.14 0.58 12.79
N MET A 111 -15.22 -0.16 13.41
CA MET A 111 -15.56 -1.37 14.16
C MET A 111 -16.43 -1.05 15.38
N ARG A 112 -16.03 -0.07 16.20
CA ARG A 112 -16.78 0.34 17.40
C ARG A 112 -18.20 0.76 17.05
N HIS A 113 -18.36 1.55 15.98
CA HIS A 113 -19.69 1.97 15.53
C HIS A 113 -20.52 0.80 15.02
N THR A 114 -19.92 -0.12 14.25
CA THR A 114 -20.60 -1.32 13.75
C THR A 114 -21.11 -2.19 14.89
N VAL A 115 -20.29 -2.41 15.93
CA VAL A 115 -20.68 -3.13 17.15
C VAL A 115 -21.77 -2.37 17.91
N SER A 116 -21.63 -1.05 18.06
CA SER A 116 -22.62 -0.22 18.75
C SER A 116 -24.00 -0.30 18.09
N LEU A 117 -24.07 -0.23 16.76
CA LEU A 117 -25.33 -0.34 16.01
C LEU A 117 -25.91 -1.77 16.07
N GLY A 118 -25.04 -2.79 16.03
CA GLY A 118 -25.43 -4.18 16.22
C GLY A 118 -26.08 -4.42 17.58
N ASN A 119 -25.49 -3.88 18.64
CA ASN A 119 -26.05 -3.95 19.99
C ASN A 119 -27.35 -3.14 20.10
N ALA A 120 -27.41 -1.94 19.50
CA ALA A 120 -28.62 -1.11 19.50
C ALA A 120 -29.80 -1.81 18.83
N ASN A 121 -29.59 -2.60 17.77
CA ASN A 121 -30.64 -3.42 17.17
C ASN A 121 -31.23 -4.42 18.17
N VAL A 122 -30.37 -5.10 18.94
CA VAL A 122 -30.81 -6.04 19.98
C VAL A 122 -31.59 -5.31 21.07
N TRP A 123 -31.11 -4.15 21.52
CA TRP A 123 -31.77 -3.37 22.57
C TRP A 123 -33.08 -2.70 22.12
N HIS A 124 -33.19 -2.25 20.87
CA HIS A 124 -34.44 -1.74 20.30
C HIS A 124 -35.45 -2.86 20.04
N ALA A 125 -35.02 -4.09 19.73
CA ALA A 125 -35.92 -5.24 19.69
C ALA A 125 -36.49 -5.58 21.10
N ILE A 126 -35.80 -5.16 22.17
CA ILE A 126 -36.23 -5.35 23.57
C ILE A 126 -37.07 -4.17 24.08
N ARG A 127 -36.88 -2.95 23.55
CA ARG A 127 -37.64 -1.74 23.93
C ARG A 127 -38.63 -1.36 22.83
N GLU A 128 -39.93 -1.54 23.11
CA GLU A 128 -41.05 -1.04 22.29
C GLU A 128 -41.17 0.51 22.30
N GLU A 129 -40.14 1.23 21.89
CA GLU A 129 -40.17 2.70 21.82
C GLU A 129 -39.86 3.19 20.42
N GLY A 130 -40.89 3.21 19.57
CA GLY A 130 -40.85 3.86 18.26
C GLY A 130 -41.57 5.21 18.30
N THR A 131 -40.84 6.32 18.23
CA THR A 131 -41.46 7.63 17.96
C THR A 131 -41.60 7.82 16.45
N THR A 132 -42.84 7.91 15.96
CA THR A 132 -43.21 8.05 14.55
C THR A 132 -43.08 9.48 14.01
N LYS A 133 -42.36 10.37 14.70
CA LYS A 133 -42.24 11.77 14.27
C LYS A 133 -41.35 11.85 13.03
N MET A 134 -41.90 12.42 11.96
CA MET A 134 -41.19 12.65 10.71
C MET A 134 -40.09 13.71 10.92
N ILE A 135 -38.85 13.30 11.23
CA ILE A 135 -37.74 14.23 11.42
C ILE A 135 -37.31 14.76 10.05
N LYS A 136 -37.51 16.06 9.79
CA LYS A 136 -37.15 16.66 8.49
C LYS A 136 -35.65 16.89 8.31
N GLU A 137 -34.88 17.13 9.36
CA GLU A 137 -33.45 17.50 9.20
C GLU A 137 -32.52 16.32 9.46
N TRP A 138 -31.31 16.39 8.90
CA TRP A 138 -30.26 15.40 9.12
C TRP A 138 -29.47 15.77 10.38
N SER A 139 -29.61 14.99 11.45
CA SER A 139 -28.83 15.16 12.67
C SER A 139 -27.35 14.81 12.44
N THR A 140 -26.45 15.32 13.29
CA THR A 140 -25.02 14.95 13.24
C THR A 140 -24.81 13.44 13.40
N ALA A 141 -25.57 12.79 14.29
CA ALA A 141 -25.50 11.35 14.51
C ALA A 141 -25.92 10.55 13.26
N GLU A 142 -27.02 10.91 12.60
CA GLU A 142 -27.45 10.26 11.34
C GLU A 142 -26.40 10.43 10.24
N ARG A 143 -25.84 11.65 10.09
CA ARG A 143 -24.82 11.96 9.07
C ARG A 143 -23.55 11.16 9.30
N GLN A 144 -23.08 11.09 10.54
CA GLN A 144 -21.92 10.28 10.93
C GLN A 144 -22.19 8.79 10.68
N SER A 145 -23.34 8.29 11.11
CA SER A 145 -23.70 6.88 10.98
C SER A 145 -23.74 6.42 9.52
N ILE A 146 -24.33 7.23 8.63
CA ILE A 146 -24.32 6.98 7.18
C ILE A 146 -22.89 6.88 6.66
N CYS A 147 -22.02 7.82 7.03
CA CYS A 147 -20.64 7.81 6.55
C CYS A 147 -19.90 6.55 7.01
N TYR A 148 -20.09 6.13 8.26
CA TYR A 148 -19.42 4.96 8.81
C TYR A 148 -19.90 3.67 8.14
N VAL A 149 -21.22 3.52 7.92
CA VAL A 149 -21.79 2.37 7.21
C VAL A 149 -21.35 2.34 5.74
N LEU A 150 -21.27 3.49 5.06
CA LEU A 150 -20.76 3.57 3.69
C LEU A 150 -19.26 3.27 3.61
N SER A 151 -18.48 3.75 4.59
CA SER A 151 -17.06 3.45 4.69
C SER A 151 -16.79 1.98 5.00
N THR A 152 -17.77 1.24 5.51
CA THR A 152 -17.65 -0.22 5.62
C THR A 152 -18.19 -0.91 4.36
N ARG A 153 -19.39 -0.62 3.86
CA ARG A 153 -20.00 -1.46 2.82
C ARG A 153 -20.02 -0.88 1.40
N GLY A 154 -19.63 0.37 1.21
CA GLY A 154 -19.77 1.10 -0.05
C GLY A 154 -21.20 1.59 -0.29
N ALA A 155 -21.39 2.49 -1.26
CA ALA A 155 -22.71 3.01 -1.61
C ALA A 155 -23.52 2.00 -2.44
N PRO A 156 -24.74 1.63 -2.00
CA PRO A 156 -25.60 0.72 -2.75
C PRO A 156 -26.02 1.28 -4.12
N LEU A 157 -26.30 0.39 -5.07
CA LEU A 157 -26.88 0.74 -6.37
C LEU A 157 -28.41 0.65 -6.36
N VAL A 158 -28.95 -0.27 -5.55
CA VAL A 158 -30.39 -0.56 -5.50
C VAL A 158 -31.05 0.20 -4.36
N VAL A 159 -32.20 0.80 -4.63
CA VAL A 159 -32.92 1.61 -3.65
C VAL A 159 -33.59 0.73 -2.60
N ASP A 160 -34.40 -0.22 -3.04
CA ASP A 160 -35.27 -1.00 -2.17
C ASP A 160 -35.09 -2.49 -2.44
N SER A 161 -34.38 -3.16 -1.54
CA SER A 161 -34.24 -4.61 -1.54
C SER A 161 -33.81 -5.09 -0.16
N ALA A 162 -34.39 -6.19 0.29
CA ALA A 162 -33.96 -6.89 1.51
C ALA A 162 -32.95 -8.02 1.21
N SER A 163 -32.83 -8.45 -0.04
CA SER A 163 -32.00 -9.59 -0.44
C SER A 163 -30.59 -9.20 -0.84
N GLN A 164 -30.34 -7.95 -1.23
CA GLN A 164 -29.03 -7.44 -1.62
C GLN A 164 -28.74 -6.09 -0.99
N TRP A 165 -27.47 -5.68 -0.99
CA TRP A 165 -27.04 -4.42 -0.43
C TRP A 165 -27.76 -3.25 -1.11
N SER A 166 -28.59 -2.56 -0.33
CA SER A 166 -29.54 -1.57 -0.83
C SER A 166 -29.59 -0.34 0.09
N TRP A 167 -30.18 0.75 -0.41
CA TRP A 167 -30.41 1.95 0.40
C TRP A 167 -31.37 1.67 1.57
N TYR A 168 -32.32 0.75 1.41
CA TYR A 168 -33.16 0.24 2.50
C TYR A 168 -32.33 -0.41 3.61
N LEU A 169 -31.44 -1.34 3.27
CA LEU A 169 -30.55 -1.97 4.24
C LEU A 169 -29.59 -0.96 4.87
N LEU A 170 -29.11 0.02 4.09
CA LEU A 170 -28.25 1.07 4.62
C LEU A 170 -28.95 1.89 5.70
N VAL A 171 -30.17 2.38 5.47
CA VAL A 171 -30.89 3.20 6.47
C VAL A 171 -31.22 2.39 7.71
N SER A 172 -31.57 1.10 7.55
CA SER A 172 -31.78 0.16 8.65
C SER A 172 -30.49 -0.03 9.46
N LYS A 173 -29.37 -0.39 8.80
CA LYS A 173 -28.09 -0.61 9.48
C LYS A 173 -27.54 0.67 10.11
N ALA A 174 -27.77 1.84 9.51
CA ALA A 174 -27.33 3.13 10.05
C ALA A 174 -28.26 3.67 11.15
N HIS A 175 -29.38 3.01 11.46
CA HIS A 175 -30.40 3.49 12.40
C HIS A 175 -30.92 4.89 12.07
N VAL A 176 -31.21 5.11 10.78
CA VAL A 176 -31.66 6.39 10.25
C VAL A 176 -33.15 6.33 9.95
N TYR A 177 -33.93 7.24 10.54
CA TYR A 177 -35.37 7.33 10.35
C TYR A 177 -35.74 8.15 9.09
N LYS A 178 -35.08 7.86 7.96
CA LYS A 178 -35.32 8.48 6.65
C LYS A 178 -35.49 7.41 5.59
N SER A 179 -36.27 7.72 4.56
CA SER A 179 -36.48 6.78 3.46
C SER A 179 -35.18 6.49 2.70
N ALA A 180 -35.10 5.29 2.12
CA ALA A 180 -33.99 4.84 1.28
C ALA A 180 -33.68 5.85 0.15
N MET A 181 -34.70 6.31 -0.57
CA MET A 181 -34.58 7.33 -1.62
C MET A 181 -33.97 8.65 -1.11
N ARG A 182 -34.33 9.05 0.11
CA ARG A 182 -33.82 10.28 0.70
C ARG A 182 -32.36 10.14 1.11
N ALA A 183 -31.97 9.00 1.66
CA ALA A 183 -30.58 8.69 1.98
C ALA A 183 -29.73 8.62 0.70
N GLN A 184 -30.23 7.99 -0.36
CA GLN A 184 -29.57 7.94 -1.66
C GLN A 184 -29.25 9.33 -2.20
N ARG A 185 -30.26 10.21 -2.30
CA ARG A 185 -30.08 11.59 -2.76
C ARG A 185 -29.11 12.36 -1.89
N TYR A 186 -29.25 12.26 -0.56
CA TYR A 186 -28.32 12.89 0.38
C TYR A 186 -26.86 12.48 0.11
N VAL A 187 -26.61 11.18 -0.11
CA VAL A 187 -25.25 10.70 -0.32
C VAL A 187 -24.71 11.14 -1.69
N TYR A 188 -25.47 10.96 -2.77
CA TYR A 188 -25.01 11.35 -4.11
C TYR A 188 -24.84 12.85 -4.28
N ASP A 189 -25.79 13.65 -3.79
CA ASP A 189 -25.80 15.10 -4.01
C ASP A 189 -24.86 15.84 -3.06
N ARG A 190 -24.61 15.29 -1.86
CA ARG A 190 -23.89 15.99 -0.78
C ARG A 190 -22.62 15.27 -0.35
N VAL A 191 -22.74 14.03 0.12
CA VAL A 191 -21.61 13.30 0.74
C VAL A 191 -20.51 13.03 -0.27
N LEU A 192 -20.83 12.48 -1.45
CA LEU A 192 -19.81 12.20 -2.47
C LEU A 192 -19.13 13.46 -2.99
N ALA A 193 -19.87 14.55 -3.16
CA ALA A 193 -19.32 15.85 -3.53
C ALA A 193 -18.32 16.34 -2.47
N LYS A 194 -18.66 16.22 -1.18
CA LYS A 194 -17.75 16.55 -0.07
C LYS A 194 -16.52 15.64 -0.06
N CYS A 195 -16.67 14.34 -0.31
CA CYS A 195 -15.52 13.43 -0.39
C CYS A 195 -14.50 13.89 -1.45
N LYS A 196 -14.99 14.24 -2.65
CA LYS A 196 -14.14 14.76 -3.73
C LYS A 196 -13.43 16.05 -3.31
N GLU A 197 -14.16 16.98 -2.69
CA GLU A 197 -13.57 18.23 -2.17
C GLU A 197 -12.45 17.98 -1.16
N LEU A 198 -12.65 17.02 -0.24
CA LEU A 198 -11.69 16.70 0.82
C LEU A 198 -10.41 16.04 0.31
N ILE A 199 -10.48 15.27 -0.78
CA ILE A 199 -9.32 14.62 -1.39
C ILE A 199 -8.47 15.62 -2.18
N VAL A 200 -9.10 16.55 -2.91
CA VAL A 200 -8.38 17.54 -3.72
C VAL A 200 -7.66 18.57 -2.85
N LYS A 201 -8.22 18.93 -1.69
CA LYS A 201 -7.62 19.92 -0.80
C LYS A 201 -6.51 19.31 0.06
N GLU A 202 -5.28 19.74 -0.18
CA GLU A 202 -4.13 19.40 0.66
C GLU A 202 -4.39 19.72 2.13
N SER A 203 -3.90 18.86 3.03
CA SER A 203 -4.02 19.07 4.47
C SER A 203 -2.98 20.06 4.95
N SER A 204 -3.44 21.05 5.73
CA SER A 204 -2.54 21.67 6.70
C SER A 204 -2.13 20.59 7.70
N ALA A 205 -0.82 20.38 7.89
CA ALA A 205 -0.27 19.34 8.75
C ALA A 205 -0.51 19.57 10.26
N LEU A 206 -1.17 20.66 10.63
CA LEU A 206 -1.43 21.03 12.03
C LEU A 206 -2.78 20.47 12.48
N SER A 207 -2.73 19.44 13.34
CA SER A 207 -3.88 18.91 14.07
C SER A 207 -4.52 20.02 14.92
N ARG A 208 -5.80 20.30 14.69
CA ARG A 208 -6.58 21.27 15.45
C ARG A 208 -7.45 20.55 16.49
N PRO A 209 -7.62 21.12 17.70
CA PRO A 209 -8.37 20.48 18.78
C PRO A 209 -9.87 20.22 18.49
N ASN A 210 -10.45 20.89 17.49
CA ASN A 210 -11.88 20.77 17.12
C ASN A 210 -12.08 20.30 15.67
N GLU A 211 -11.24 19.37 15.21
CA GLU A 211 -11.40 18.80 13.86
C GLU A 211 -12.61 17.88 13.74
N ILE A 212 -13.30 18.00 12.62
CA ILE A 212 -14.36 17.07 12.24
C ILE A 212 -13.70 15.76 11.81
N GLN A 213 -14.13 14.66 12.44
CA GLN A 213 -13.52 13.35 12.27
C GLN A 213 -14.19 12.46 11.21
N PHE A 214 -15.29 12.89 10.62
CA PHE A 214 -16.03 12.17 9.58
C PHE A 214 -16.37 13.10 8.41
N VAL A 215 -16.87 12.55 7.30
CA VAL A 215 -17.27 13.37 6.14
C VAL A 215 -18.59 14.09 6.43
N ASP A 216 -18.52 15.38 6.76
CA ASP A 216 -19.70 16.21 6.98
C ASP A 216 -19.92 17.20 5.82
N PRO A 217 -20.92 16.99 4.95
CA PRO A 217 -21.16 17.87 3.81
C PRO A 217 -21.63 19.27 4.20
N TYR A 218 -22.12 19.48 5.42
CA TYR A 218 -22.60 20.78 5.90
C TYR A 218 -21.50 21.64 6.50
N GLN A 219 -20.30 21.08 6.68
CA GLN A 219 -19.18 21.76 7.28
C GLN A 219 -18.15 22.15 6.22
N ALA A 220 -17.39 23.21 6.50
CA ALA A 220 -16.32 23.66 5.63
C ALA A 220 -15.21 22.60 5.53
N ALA A 221 -14.66 22.37 4.34
CA ALA A 221 -13.59 21.38 4.15
C ALA A 221 -12.35 21.66 5.01
N ALA A 222 -12.07 22.94 5.32
CA ALA A 222 -10.96 23.35 6.16
C ALA A 222 -11.09 22.95 7.65
N LEU A 223 -12.28 22.49 8.08
CA LEU A 223 -12.55 22.00 9.44
C LEU A 223 -12.41 20.47 9.57
N HIS A 224 -12.24 19.76 8.45
CA HIS A 224 -12.13 18.31 8.43
C HIS A 224 -10.69 17.87 8.68
N GLY A 225 -10.51 17.02 9.70
CA GLY A 225 -9.23 16.46 10.07
C GLY A 225 -8.74 15.35 9.15
N ALA A 226 -7.54 14.85 9.41
CA ALA A 226 -6.92 13.78 8.63
C ALA A 226 -7.80 12.51 8.55
N LYS A 227 -8.47 12.16 9.65
CA LYS A 227 -9.37 11.01 9.72
C LYS A 227 -10.58 11.12 8.79
N ALA A 228 -11.19 12.31 8.70
CA ALA A 228 -12.30 12.53 7.77
C ALA A 228 -11.86 12.43 6.31
N LYS A 229 -10.63 12.85 5.99
CA LYS A 229 -10.06 12.71 4.65
C LYS A 229 -9.79 11.26 4.28
N GLN A 230 -9.21 10.47 5.18
CA GLN A 230 -9.02 9.03 4.97
C GLN A 230 -10.37 8.31 4.80
N MET A 231 -11.38 8.72 5.58
CA MET A 231 -12.75 8.22 5.42
C MET A 231 -13.35 8.58 4.05
N ALA A 232 -13.13 9.82 3.57
CA ALA A 232 -13.58 10.26 2.25
C ALA A 232 -12.94 9.42 1.13
N PHE A 233 -11.63 9.17 1.22
CA PHE A 233 -10.94 8.26 0.29
C PHE A 233 -11.53 6.86 0.34
N LEU A 234 -11.70 6.29 1.53
CA LEU A 234 -12.26 4.95 1.72
C LEU A 234 -13.67 4.83 1.13
N LEU A 235 -14.53 5.82 1.39
CA LEU A 235 -15.91 5.85 0.90
C LEU A 235 -15.95 5.88 -0.64
N LEU A 236 -15.15 6.75 -1.26
CA LEU A 236 -15.07 6.82 -2.72
C LEU A 236 -14.50 5.53 -3.31
N ARG A 237 -13.45 4.96 -2.71
CA ARG A 237 -12.85 3.71 -3.19
C ARG A 237 -13.81 2.53 -3.10
N ARG A 238 -14.54 2.37 -1.99
CA ARG A 238 -15.54 1.29 -1.84
C ARG A 238 -16.73 1.49 -2.77
N THR A 239 -17.17 2.72 -2.98
CA THR A 239 -18.23 3.04 -3.95
C THR A 239 -17.81 2.74 -5.38
N GLN A 240 -16.57 3.07 -5.75
CA GLN A 240 -16.00 2.74 -7.06
C GLN A 240 -15.90 1.22 -7.23
N MET A 241 -15.33 0.52 -6.25
CA MET A 241 -15.19 -0.93 -6.30
C MET A 241 -16.54 -1.63 -6.47
N TYR A 242 -17.55 -1.26 -5.67
CA TYR A 242 -18.89 -1.83 -5.78
C TYR A 242 -19.50 -1.61 -7.18
N ARG A 243 -19.33 -0.41 -7.75
CA ARG A 243 -19.77 -0.09 -9.13
C ARG A 243 -19.03 -0.91 -10.18
N THR A 244 -17.73 -1.06 -10.04
CA THR A 244 -16.90 -1.85 -10.96
C THR A 244 -17.31 -3.32 -10.92
N VAL A 245 -17.49 -3.90 -9.73
CA VAL A 245 -17.95 -5.28 -9.60
C VAL A 245 -19.34 -5.47 -10.20
N SER A 246 -20.26 -4.54 -9.97
CA SER A 246 -21.59 -4.57 -10.59
C SER A 246 -21.51 -4.50 -12.11
N TYR A 247 -20.64 -3.66 -12.66
CA TYR A 247 -20.44 -3.56 -14.10
C TYR A 247 -19.91 -4.89 -14.68
N LEU A 248 -18.84 -5.42 -14.09
CA LEU A 248 -18.22 -6.68 -14.53
C LEU A 248 -19.22 -7.85 -14.53
N LEU A 249 -19.97 -8.02 -13.44
CA LEU A 249 -20.91 -9.14 -13.33
C LEU A 249 -22.15 -9.01 -14.22
N GLN A 250 -22.56 -7.79 -14.59
CA GLN A 250 -23.77 -7.56 -15.38
C GLN A 250 -23.50 -7.41 -16.88
N HIS A 251 -22.33 -6.90 -17.26
CA HIS A 251 -22.03 -6.51 -18.65
C HIS A 251 -20.87 -7.30 -19.24
N GLU A 252 -19.86 -7.65 -18.43
CA GLU A 252 -18.62 -8.32 -18.89
C GLU A 252 -18.52 -9.75 -18.33
N ARG A 253 -19.65 -10.41 -18.09
CA ARG A 253 -19.66 -11.72 -17.40
C ARG A 253 -18.91 -12.78 -18.19
N ASP A 254 -19.07 -12.81 -19.50
CA ASP A 254 -18.42 -13.80 -20.37
C ASP A 254 -16.91 -13.54 -20.45
N GLU A 255 -16.48 -12.28 -20.56
CA GLU A 255 -15.06 -11.92 -20.54
C GLU A 255 -14.41 -12.25 -19.19
N LEU A 256 -15.12 -11.99 -18.09
CA LEU A 256 -14.68 -12.35 -16.75
C LEU A 256 -14.54 -13.87 -16.59
N ASP A 257 -15.55 -14.66 -17.01
CA ASP A 257 -15.49 -16.13 -16.92
C ASP A 257 -14.35 -16.70 -17.78
N ASN A 258 -14.15 -16.16 -18.99
CA ASN A 258 -13.02 -16.53 -19.85
C ASN A 258 -11.67 -16.23 -19.19
N TYR A 259 -11.52 -15.06 -18.56
CA TYR A 259 -10.30 -14.71 -17.83
C TYR A 259 -10.08 -15.63 -16.63
N LEU A 260 -11.10 -15.86 -15.80
CA LEU A 260 -10.99 -16.72 -14.62
C LEU A 260 -10.69 -18.18 -14.97
N ARG A 261 -11.08 -18.64 -16.17
CA ARG A 261 -10.77 -19.97 -16.70
C ARG A 261 -9.48 -20.03 -17.54
N SER A 262 -8.78 -18.91 -17.73
CA SER A 262 -7.60 -18.84 -18.61
C SER A 262 -6.40 -19.67 -18.15
N GLY A 263 -6.36 -20.05 -16.87
CA GLY A 263 -5.21 -20.71 -16.26
C GLY A 263 -4.04 -19.76 -15.98
N ASP A 264 -4.28 -18.45 -15.94
CA ASP A 264 -3.28 -17.46 -15.51
C ASP A 264 -2.76 -17.80 -14.11
N PRO A 265 -1.44 -18.06 -13.94
CA PRO A 265 -0.85 -18.41 -12.64
C PRO A 265 -1.14 -17.38 -11.54
N GLY A 266 -1.29 -16.10 -11.91
CA GLY A 266 -1.56 -15.02 -10.95
C GLY A 266 -2.92 -15.14 -10.26
N LEU A 267 -3.87 -15.88 -10.82
CA LEU A 267 -5.20 -16.08 -10.22
C LEU A 267 -5.20 -17.07 -9.05
N THR A 268 -4.24 -17.99 -9.04
CA THR A 268 -4.13 -19.04 -8.02
C THR A 268 -2.89 -18.88 -7.15
N ASP A 269 -2.15 -17.80 -7.31
CA ASP A 269 -0.94 -17.53 -6.55
C ASP A 269 -1.27 -17.38 -5.06
N HIS A 270 -0.56 -18.11 -4.21
CA HIS A 270 -0.82 -18.22 -2.77
C HIS A 270 -2.26 -18.63 -2.37
N MET A 271 -3.02 -19.24 -3.27
CA MET A 271 -4.39 -19.71 -2.99
C MET A 271 -4.42 -21.19 -2.59
N PRO A 272 -5.41 -21.63 -1.81
CA PRO A 272 -5.59 -23.05 -1.48
C PRO A 272 -5.71 -23.90 -2.73
N VAL A 273 -5.29 -25.16 -2.65
CA VAL A 273 -5.33 -26.10 -3.79
C VAL A 273 -6.74 -26.31 -4.36
N TRP A 274 -7.77 -26.08 -3.56
CA TRP A 274 -9.18 -26.19 -3.97
C TRP A 274 -9.75 -24.89 -4.54
N TRP A 275 -8.99 -23.78 -4.51
CA TRP A 275 -9.46 -22.51 -5.02
C TRP A 275 -9.55 -22.53 -6.55
N CYS A 276 -10.77 -22.56 -7.05
CA CYS A 276 -11.10 -22.36 -8.45
C CYS A 276 -11.56 -20.91 -8.68
N PRO A 277 -10.80 -20.07 -9.41
CA PRO A 277 -11.14 -18.66 -9.65
C PRO A 277 -12.56 -18.46 -10.20
N TRP A 278 -12.95 -19.25 -11.22
CA TRP A 278 -14.27 -19.16 -11.86
C TRP A 278 -15.45 -19.59 -10.96
N ILE A 279 -15.19 -20.13 -9.77
CA ILE A 279 -16.21 -20.47 -8.76
C ILE A 279 -16.10 -19.48 -7.59
N HIS A 280 -14.92 -19.41 -6.96
CA HIS A 280 -14.76 -18.75 -5.67
C HIS A 280 -14.54 -17.25 -5.81
N ASP A 281 -13.81 -16.77 -6.83
CA ASP A 281 -13.69 -15.32 -7.07
C ASP A 281 -15.04 -14.77 -7.54
N VAL A 282 -15.76 -15.52 -8.38
CA VAL A 282 -17.12 -15.17 -8.79
C VAL A 282 -18.05 -15.07 -7.57
N ALA A 283 -18.07 -16.07 -6.70
CA ALA A 283 -18.85 -16.05 -5.47
C ALA A 283 -18.44 -14.88 -4.54
N LEU A 284 -17.14 -14.53 -4.49
CA LEU A 284 -16.65 -13.36 -3.77
C LEU A 284 -17.27 -12.07 -4.33
N LEU A 285 -17.23 -11.90 -5.65
CA LEU A 285 -17.77 -10.72 -6.33
C LEU A 285 -19.29 -10.62 -6.19
N GLU A 286 -20.01 -11.73 -6.35
CA GLU A 286 -21.47 -11.80 -6.18
C GLU A 286 -21.87 -11.52 -4.72
N GLY A 287 -21.20 -12.17 -3.78
CA GLY A 287 -21.41 -11.94 -2.34
C GLY A 287 -21.09 -10.51 -1.92
N MET A 288 -20.11 -9.84 -2.55
CA MET A 288 -19.84 -8.43 -2.34
C MET A 288 -21.01 -7.53 -2.76
N LEU A 289 -21.72 -7.84 -3.86
CA LEU A 289 -22.92 -7.09 -4.26
C LEU A 289 -24.11 -7.38 -3.34
N ILE A 290 -24.22 -8.60 -2.84
CA ILE A 290 -25.34 -9.01 -1.99
C ILE A 290 -25.17 -8.46 -0.56
N HIS A 291 -23.98 -8.54 0.00
CA HIS A 291 -23.74 -8.21 1.42
C HIS A 291 -23.06 -6.85 1.62
N GLY A 292 -22.52 -6.25 0.56
CA GLY A 292 -21.70 -5.04 0.62
C GLY A 292 -20.22 -5.34 0.88
N VAL A 293 -19.37 -4.39 0.53
CA VAL A 293 -17.91 -4.52 0.65
C VAL A 293 -17.50 -4.83 2.09
N GLY A 294 -16.59 -5.78 2.31
CA GLY A 294 -16.01 -6.05 3.63
C GLY A 294 -16.95 -6.70 4.64
N SER A 295 -18.12 -7.20 4.22
CA SER A 295 -19.03 -8.02 5.03
C SER A 295 -18.52 -9.48 5.11
N TYR A 296 -17.29 -9.67 5.61
CA TYR A 296 -16.57 -10.95 5.51
C TYR A 296 -17.29 -12.11 6.18
N LEU A 297 -18.03 -11.86 7.27
CA LEU A 297 -18.79 -12.91 7.96
C LEU A 297 -19.99 -13.39 7.14
N GLU A 298 -20.71 -12.45 6.52
CA GLU A 298 -21.80 -12.79 5.61
C GLU A 298 -21.25 -13.44 4.32
N LEU A 299 -20.12 -12.95 3.81
CA LEU A 299 -19.44 -13.47 2.62
C LEU A 299 -18.92 -14.89 2.81
N HIS A 300 -18.44 -15.21 4.01
CA HIS A 300 -17.99 -16.56 4.35
C HIS A 300 -19.11 -17.60 4.32
N ARG A 301 -20.37 -17.18 4.35
CA ARG A 301 -21.55 -18.07 4.24
C ARG A 301 -22.21 -17.97 2.87
N HIS A 302 -21.53 -17.35 1.90
CA HIS A 302 -22.09 -17.05 0.60
C HIS A 302 -21.74 -18.13 -0.41
N ASP A 303 -22.75 -18.90 -0.82
CA ASP A 303 -22.66 -19.86 -1.93
C ASP A 303 -21.42 -20.77 -1.82
N ALA A 304 -20.56 -20.79 -2.84
CA ALA A 304 -19.36 -21.64 -2.88
C ALA A 304 -18.26 -21.27 -1.87
N LEU A 305 -18.40 -20.17 -1.12
CA LEU A 305 -17.46 -19.77 -0.06
C LEU A 305 -17.79 -20.38 1.30
N ASP A 306 -18.98 -20.95 1.46
CA ASP A 306 -19.39 -21.62 2.68
C ASP A 306 -18.49 -22.82 3.00
N VAL A 307 -18.12 -22.99 4.27
CA VAL A 307 -17.18 -24.07 4.68
C VAL A 307 -17.72 -25.44 4.32
N ASP A 308 -19.03 -25.66 4.45
CA ASP A 308 -19.62 -26.95 4.12
C ASP A 308 -19.65 -27.15 2.60
N ALA A 309 -19.87 -26.09 1.81
CA ALA A 309 -19.77 -26.12 0.37
C ALA A 309 -18.34 -26.41 -0.11
N VAL A 310 -17.33 -25.74 0.46
CA VAL A 310 -15.92 -26.00 0.20
C VAL A 310 -15.54 -27.42 0.60
N ALA A 311 -15.96 -27.89 1.77
CA ALA A 311 -15.67 -29.27 2.22
C ALA A 311 -16.34 -30.32 1.32
N ALA A 312 -17.56 -30.06 0.85
CA ALA A 312 -18.23 -30.90 -0.13
C ALA A 312 -17.48 -30.90 -1.48
N PHE A 313 -17.02 -29.74 -1.94
CA PHE A 313 -16.21 -29.60 -3.15
C PHE A 313 -14.88 -30.35 -3.04
N VAL A 314 -14.14 -30.15 -1.94
CA VAL A 314 -12.87 -30.85 -1.67
C VAL A 314 -13.08 -32.36 -1.67
N ARG A 315 -14.11 -32.85 -0.98
CA ARG A 315 -14.43 -34.28 -0.95
C ARG A 315 -14.75 -34.81 -2.34
N ARG A 316 -15.56 -34.09 -3.11
CA ARG A 316 -15.95 -34.48 -4.46
C ARG A 316 -14.72 -34.57 -5.38
N VAL A 317 -13.93 -33.50 -5.45
CA VAL A 317 -12.84 -33.38 -6.43
C VAL A 317 -11.61 -34.19 -6.03
N PHE A 318 -11.19 -34.12 -4.76
CA PHE A 318 -9.91 -34.71 -4.35
C PHE A 318 -10.03 -36.15 -3.87
N VAL A 319 -11.18 -36.56 -3.35
CA VAL A 319 -11.34 -37.86 -2.67
C VAL A 319 -12.21 -38.83 -3.47
N GLN A 320 -13.32 -38.35 -4.05
CA GLN A 320 -14.27 -39.21 -4.75
C GLN A 320 -14.04 -39.24 -6.27
N GLY A 321 -13.66 -38.10 -6.85
CA GLY A 321 -13.69 -37.87 -8.28
C GLY A 321 -15.10 -37.59 -8.82
N ASP A 322 -15.18 -37.02 -10.02
CA ASP A 322 -16.41 -36.75 -10.78
C ASP A 322 -16.61 -37.80 -11.89
N GLY A 323 -16.39 -39.08 -11.56
CA GLY A 323 -16.60 -40.22 -12.46
C GLY A 323 -15.35 -40.68 -13.23
N PRO A 324 -15.52 -41.55 -14.26
CA PRO A 324 -14.39 -42.21 -14.93
C PRO A 324 -13.41 -41.28 -15.64
N GLN A 325 -13.89 -40.10 -16.06
CA GLN A 325 -13.08 -39.09 -16.76
C GLN A 325 -12.37 -38.14 -15.79
N HIS A 326 -12.82 -38.10 -14.53
CA HIS A 326 -12.29 -37.23 -13.48
C HIS A 326 -12.08 -38.05 -12.21
N PRO A 327 -11.08 -38.95 -12.17
CA PRO A 327 -10.75 -39.70 -10.97
C PRO A 327 -10.34 -38.75 -9.83
N PRO A 328 -10.38 -39.21 -8.58
CA PRO A 328 -9.94 -38.40 -7.44
C PRO A 328 -8.49 -37.96 -7.62
N VAL A 329 -8.22 -36.68 -7.31
CA VAL A 329 -6.87 -36.09 -7.41
C VAL A 329 -5.89 -36.75 -6.44
N ILE A 330 -6.38 -37.21 -5.29
CA ILE A 330 -5.58 -37.90 -4.29
C ILE A 330 -5.84 -39.40 -4.36
N ASP A 331 -4.77 -40.18 -4.30
CA ASP A 331 -4.85 -41.64 -4.22
C ASP A 331 -5.66 -42.06 -2.97
N PRO A 332 -6.76 -42.83 -3.14
CA PRO A 332 -7.55 -43.34 -2.02
C PRO A 332 -6.74 -44.10 -0.96
N VAL A 333 -5.61 -44.69 -1.33
CA VAL A 333 -4.72 -45.46 -0.45
C VAL A 333 -3.96 -44.55 0.54
N LYS A 334 -3.94 -43.23 0.32
CA LYS A 334 -3.28 -42.26 1.21
C LYS A 334 -3.85 -42.28 2.64
N PHE A 335 -5.13 -42.63 2.81
CA PHE A 335 -5.81 -42.57 4.10
C PHE A 335 -5.97 -43.97 4.71
N HIS A 336 -5.54 -44.13 5.96
CA HIS A 336 -5.62 -45.39 6.71
C HIS A 336 -6.99 -45.60 7.37
N SER A 337 -7.79 -44.53 7.50
CA SER A 337 -9.14 -44.58 8.05
C SER A 337 -10.05 -43.49 7.48
N ALA A 338 -11.37 -43.71 7.56
CA ALA A 338 -12.36 -42.70 7.21
C ALA A 338 -12.28 -41.45 8.11
N ALA A 339 -11.85 -41.61 9.36
CA ALA A 339 -11.65 -40.49 10.29
C ALA A 339 -10.48 -39.60 9.87
N GLU A 340 -9.37 -40.20 9.44
CA GLU A 340 -8.20 -39.48 8.92
C GLU A 340 -8.55 -38.71 7.63
N GLN A 341 -9.29 -39.35 6.73
CA GLN A 341 -9.78 -38.70 5.51
C GLN A 341 -10.70 -37.52 5.85
N ALA A 342 -11.63 -37.67 6.78
CA ALA A 342 -12.54 -36.60 7.20
C ALA A 342 -11.79 -35.43 7.86
N ALA A 343 -10.76 -35.71 8.67
CA ALA A 343 -9.89 -34.69 9.25
C ALA A 343 -9.13 -33.94 8.15
N TRP A 344 -8.53 -34.65 7.19
CA TRP A 344 -7.80 -34.04 6.08
C TRP A 344 -8.69 -33.13 5.22
N VAL A 345 -9.92 -33.55 4.89
CA VAL A 345 -10.88 -32.71 4.14
C VAL A 345 -11.18 -31.44 4.92
N ARG A 346 -11.42 -31.54 6.24
CA ARG A 346 -11.71 -30.39 7.09
C ARG A 346 -10.55 -29.40 7.11
N ASP A 347 -9.33 -29.89 7.37
CA ASP A 347 -8.13 -29.05 7.47
C ASP A 347 -7.83 -28.36 6.13
N THR A 348 -7.93 -29.11 5.03
CA THR A 348 -7.73 -28.58 3.67
C THR A 348 -8.73 -27.48 3.33
N SER A 349 -9.99 -27.61 3.78
CA SER A 349 -11.07 -26.65 3.47
C SER A 349 -10.92 -25.31 4.18
N VAL A 350 -10.16 -25.23 5.27
CA VAL A 350 -10.04 -24.01 6.11
C VAL A 350 -8.65 -23.38 6.10
N GLN A 351 -7.65 -24.05 5.52
CA GLN A 351 -6.27 -23.57 5.51
C GLN A 351 -5.91 -22.90 4.18
N PHE A 352 -5.29 -21.73 4.28
CA PHE A 352 -4.61 -21.07 3.17
C PHE A 352 -3.11 -21.40 3.23
N PRO A 353 -2.41 -21.45 2.08
CA PRO A 353 -0.96 -21.57 2.07
C PRO A 353 -0.33 -20.44 2.90
N PRO A 354 0.80 -20.71 3.59
CA PRO A 354 1.55 -19.64 4.22
C PRO A 354 1.99 -18.64 3.15
N VAL A 355 1.82 -17.35 3.45
CA VAL A 355 2.40 -16.28 2.64
C VAL A 355 3.86 -16.16 3.06
N ASP A 356 4.79 -16.44 2.16
CA ASP A 356 6.21 -16.15 2.37
C ASP A 356 6.35 -14.62 2.51
N MET A 357 6.51 -14.14 3.76
CA MET A 357 6.65 -12.71 4.07
C MET A 357 8.08 -12.20 3.93
#